data_AF-A0ABD0ZAM5-F1
#
_entry.id   AF-A0ABD0ZAM5-F1
#
_cell.length_a   1.000
_cell.length_b   1.000
_cell.length_c   1.000
_cell.angle_alpha   90.00
_cell.angle_beta   90.00
_cell.angle_gamma   90.00
#
_symmetry.space_group_name_H-M   'P 1'
#
loop_
_entity.id
_entity.type
_entity.pdbx_description
1 polymer ?
#
loop_
_entity_poly.entity_id
_entity_poly.type
_entity_poly.pdbx_seq_one_letter_code
_entity_poly.pdbx_strand_id
1 'polypeptide(L)'
;MKNESTFIKKKLPPTHGKLVTILSIDGGGVRGIIAGVILNNLEEHLQAIDGPQARIADYFDVIAGTSTGGLITAMLTAPNKDGRPLKAAKEIDPFYKNESANIFPPSNWVFSFFKGFWGPKYDGKDLRSILGELLKETRLHDTLTNVVMPTFDIMKFTPTIFSSYQVPIHRSTTRKQPEN
;
A
#
# COMPACT_ATOMS: atom_id res chain seq x y z
N MET A 1 -10.80 30.13 -12.59
CA MET A 1 -10.99 29.54 -11.25
C MET A 1 -9.78 28.68 -10.93
N LYS A 2 -9.33 28.69 -9.69
CA LYS A 2 -7.95 28.46 -9.21
C LYS A 2 -7.32 27.15 -9.70
N ASN A 3 -6.18 27.28 -10.39
CA ASN A 3 -5.30 26.17 -10.75
C ASN A 3 -4.28 26.03 -9.60
N GLU A 4 -4.65 25.30 -8.55
CA GLU A 4 -3.69 24.96 -7.49
C GLU A 4 -2.77 23.86 -8.03
N SER A 5 -1.59 24.26 -8.50
CA SER A 5 -0.50 23.33 -8.78
C SER A 5 -0.05 22.70 -7.46
N THR A 6 -0.57 21.51 -7.15
CA THR A 6 -0.15 20.73 -5.99
C THR A 6 1.31 20.29 -6.20
N PHE A 7 2.24 20.91 -5.47
CA PHE A 7 3.63 20.48 -5.47
C PHE A 7 3.72 19.09 -4.83
N ILE A 8 4.11 18.08 -5.61
CA ILE A 8 4.37 16.74 -5.08
C ILE A 8 5.70 16.77 -4.34
N LYS A 9 5.65 16.86 -3.00
CA LYS A 9 6.83 16.78 -2.13
C LYS A 9 7.22 15.31 -1.96
N LYS A 10 8.19 14.86 -2.76
CA LYS A 10 8.78 13.51 -2.62
C LYS A 10 9.48 13.40 -1.25
N LYS A 11 9.12 12.40 -0.45
CA LYS A 11 9.81 12.08 0.82
C LYS A 11 11.11 11.35 0.49
N LEU A 12 12.22 12.07 0.53
CA LEU A 12 13.53 11.49 0.27
C LEU A 12 14.06 10.81 1.54
N PRO A 13 14.46 9.52 1.48
CA PRO A 13 15.13 8.87 2.58
C PRO A 13 16.57 9.41 2.77
N PRO A 14 17.13 9.35 4.00
CA PRO A 14 16.42 9.02 5.24
C PRO A 14 15.53 10.18 5.70
N THR A 15 14.30 9.88 6.12
CA THR A 15 13.38 10.88 6.66
C THR A 15 13.81 11.32 8.06
N HIS A 16 14.39 10.40 8.83
CA HIS A 16 14.87 10.64 10.19
C HIS A 16 16.27 10.04 10.40
N GLY A 17 17.17 10.82 11.02
CA GLY A 17 18.52 10.36 11.35
C GLY A 17 19.40 10.10 10.13
N LYS A 18 20.26 9.08 10.21
CA LYS A 18 21.25 8.73 9.16
C LYS A 18 20.96 7.40 8.46
N LEU A 19 20.01 6.62 8.97
CA LEU A 19 19.71 5.27 8.47
C LEU A 19 18.44 5.30 7.64
N VAL A 20 18.41 4.47 6.59
CA VAL A 20 17.20 4.24 5.79
C VAL A 20 16.47 3.03 6.35
N THR A 21 15.18 3.17 6.65
CA THR A 21 14.35 2.10 7.20
C THR A 21 13.40 1.52 6.15
N ILE A 22 13.44 0.20 5.98
CA ILE A 22 12.64 -0.49 4.96
C ILE A 22 11.84 -1.61 5.62
N LEU A 23 10.53 -1.62 5.39
CA LEU A 23 9.64 -2.73 5.71
C LEU A 23 9.27 -3.46 4.43
N SER A 24 9.42 -4.78 4.38
CA SER A 24 8.99 -5.61 3.26
C SER A 24 7.98 -6.65 3.73
N ILE A 25 6.85 -6.76 3.02
CA ILE A 25 5.75 -7.65 3.37
C ILE A 25 5.50 -8.62 2.21
N ASP A 26 5.71 -9.90 2.48
CA ASP A 26 5.52 -10.95 1.50
C ASP A 26 4.05 -11.18 1.14
N GLY A 27 3.84 -11.78 -0.03
CA GLY A 27 2.53 -12.29 -0.44
C GLY A 27 2.17 -13.60 0.26
N GLY A 28 0.88 -13.95 0.25
CA GLY A 28 0.46 -15.21 0.89
C GLY A 28 -1.04 -15.53 0.87
N GLY A 29 -1.85 -14.81 0.09
CA GLY A 29 -3.30 -14.93 0.13
C GLY A 29 -3.84 -14.59 1.52
N VAL A 30 -4.72 -15.44 2.06
CA VAL A 30 -5.29 -15.27 3.41
C VAL A 30 -4.24 -15.30 4.54
N ARG A 31 -3.04 -15.85 4.29
CA ARG A 31 -1.94 -15.87 5.28
C ARG A 31 -1.38 -14.49 5.62
N GLY A 32 -1.85 -13.43 4.95
CA GLY A 32 -1.58 -12.04 5.35
C GLY A 32 -1.92 -11.73 6.81
N ILE A 33 -2.81 -12.52 7.43
CA ILE A 33 -3.10 -12.45 8.87
C ILE A 33 -1.83 -12.58 9.72
N ILE A 34 -0.88 -13.44 9.32
CA ILE A 34 0.38 -13.63 10.06
C ILE A 34 1.18 -12.31 10.07
N ALA A 35 1.33 -11.68 8.90
CA ALA A 35 1.97 -10.38 8.79
C ALA A 35 1.21 -9.31 9.61
N GLY A 36 -0.13 -9.34 9.58
CA GLY A 36 -0.98 -8.45 10.37
C GLY A 36 -0.74 -8.55 11.88
N VAL A 37 -0.60 -9.77 12.41
CA VAL A 37 -0.30 -9.99 13.84
C VAL A 37 1.07 -9.43 14.22
N ILE A 38 2.11 -9.70 13.41
CA ILE A 38 3.47 -9.20 13.65
C ILE A 38 3.48 -7.67 13.60
N LEU A 39 2.83 -7.08 12.59
CA LEU A 39 2.76 -5.62 12.43
C LEU A 39 1.97 -4.96 13.54
N ASN A 40 0.89 -5.59 14.03
CA ASN A 40 0.17 -5.09 15.19
C ASN A 40 1.07 -5.01 16.41
N ASN A 41 1.77 -6.10 16.71
CA ASN A 41 2.66 -6.12 17.87
C ASN A 41 3.79 -5.09 17.74
N LEU A 42 4.36 -4.91 16.54
CA LEU A 42 5.34 -3.86 16.29
C LEU A 42 4.75 -2.46 16.53
N GLU A 43 3.57 -2.17 15.98
CA GLU A 43 2.93 -0.87 16.13
C GLU A 43 2.54 -0.57 17.58
N GLU A 44 2.10 -1.57 18.35
CA GLU A 44 1.84 -1.44 19.80
C GLU A 44 3.11 -1.06 20.58
N HIS A 45 4.25 -1.67 20.28
CA HIS A 45 5.52 -1.30 20.92
C HIS A 45 5.95 0.12 20.56
N LEU A 46 5.77 0.54 19.30
CA LEU A 46 6.05 1.92 18.88
C LEU A 46 5.12 2.91 19.59
N GLN A 47 3.84 2.57 19.73
CA GLN A 47 2.85 3.38 20.46
C GLN A 47 3.15 3.48 21.96
N ALA A 48 3.73 2.44 22.56
CA ALA A 48 4.16 2.49 23.96
C ALA A 48 5.33 3.44 24.19
N ILE A 49 6.17 3.66 23.17
CA ILE A 49 7.35 4.56 23.24
C ILE A 49 6.95 6.00 22.90
N ASP A 50 6.24 6.21 21.79
CA ASP A 50 6.01 7.55 21.21
C ASP A 50 4.53 8.02 21.28
N GLY A 51 3.65 7.19 21.83
CA GLY A 51 2.25 7.51 22.08
C GLY A 51 1.25 6.88 21.08
N PRO A 52 -0.05 6.94 21.39
CA PRO A 52 -1.10 6.15 20.72
C PRO A 52 -1.35 6.52 19.25
N GLN A 53 -0.81 7.66 18.80
CA GLN A 53 -0.95 8.12 17.42
C GLN A 53 0.16 7.59 16.51
N ALA A 54 1.21 6.98 17.05
CA ALA A 54 2.28 6.36 16.28
C ALA A 54 1.72 5.28 15.34
N ARG A 55 2.20 5.28 14.09
CA ARG A 55 1.84 4.31 13.05
C ARG A 55 3.08 3.80 12.34
N ILE A 56 3.01 2.58 11.78
CA ILE A 56 4.11 1.99 11.00
C ILE A 56 4.69 2.96 9.96
N ALA A 57 3.84 3.70 9.23
CA ALA A 57 4.27 4.63 8.19
C ALA A 57 5.07 5.85 8.68
N ASP A 58 5.10 6.11 9.99
CA ASP A 58 5.90 7.20 10.57
C ASP A 58 7.39 6.82 10.72
N TYR A 59 7.68 5.51 10.79
CA TYR A 59 9.02 4.98 11.11
C TYR A 59 9.76 4.41 9.91
N PHE A 60 9.03 4.02 8.86
CA PHE A 60 9.61 3.40 7.67
C PHE A 60 9.66 4.37 6.50
N ASP A 61 10.86 4.62 5.97
CA ASP A 61 11.08 5.41 4.76
C ASP A 61 10.50 4.76 3.50
N VAL A 62 10.47 3.43 3.50
CA VAL A 62 9.92 2.61 2.41
C VAL A 62 9.14 1.44 2.97
N ILE A 63 7.93 1.24 2.44
CA ILE A 63 7.13 0.04 2.69
C ILE A 63 6.90 -0.68 1.36
N ALA A 64 7.42 -1.89 1.25
CA ALA A 64 7.30 -2.74 0.08
C ALA A 64 6.33 -3.90 0.35
N GLY A 65 5.57 -4.28 -0.68
CA GLY A 65 4.58 -5.33 -0.52
C GLY A 65 4.22 -6.03 -1.82
N THR A 66 4.20 -7.36 -1.79
CA THR A 66 3.79 -8.19 -2.94
C THR A 66 2.43 -8.85 -2.67
N SER A 67 1.51 -8.82 -3.63
CA SER A 67 0.18 -9.45 -3.50
C SER A 67 -0.55 -8.96 -2.23
N THR A 68 -0.99 -9.86 -1.34
CA THR A 68 -1.51 -9.57 0.00
C THR A 68 -0.67 -8.55 0.78
N GLY A 69 0.66 -8.64 0.70
CA GLY A 69 1.56 -7.67 1.33
C GLY A 69 1.48 -6.28 0.68
N GLY A 70 1.19 -6.21 -0.61
CA GLY A 70 0.89 -4.96 -1.33
C GLY A 70 -0.43 -4.34 -0.88
N LEU A 71 -1.46 -5.14 -0.66
CA LEU A 71 -2.72 -4.68 -0.06
C LEU A 71 -2.51 -4.13 1.37
N ILE A 72 -1.73 -4.84 2.20
CA ILE A 72 -1.36 -4.36 3.54
C ILE A 72 -0.56 -3.05 3.44
N THR A 73 0.39 -2.98 2.53
CA THR A 73 1.17 -1.76 2.27
C THR A 73 0.24 -0.59 1.91
N ALA A 74 -0.74 -0.80 1.04
CA ALA A 74 -1.72 0.24 0.69
C ALA A 74 -2.53 0.70 1.91
N MET A 75 -3.02 -0.23 2.74
CA MET A 75 -3.75 0.08 3.98
C MET A 75 -2.94 0.91 4.97
N LEU A 76 -1.65 0.62 5.10
CA LEU A 76 -0.76 1.30 6.05
C LEU A 76 -0.20 2.62 5.54
N THR A 77 -0.31 2.92 4.23
CA THR A 77 0.35 4.09 3.63
C THR A 77 -0.57 5.04 2.89
N ALA A 78 -1.74 4.60 2.44
CA ALA A 78 -2.71 5.51 1.85
C ALA A 78 -3.25 6.47 2.94
N PRO A 79 -3.38 7.77 2.64
CA PRO A 79 -3.89 8.75 3.59
C PRO A 79 -5.41 8.66 3.72
N ASN A 80 -5.90 8.81 4.95
CA ASN A 80 -7.28 9.15 5.25
C ASN A 80 -7.49 10.69 5.19
N LYS A 81 -8.69 11.16 5.54
CA LYS A 81 -9.04 12.60 5.51
C LYS A 81 -8.19 13.46 6.44
N ASP A 82 -7.61 12.88 7.47
CA ASP A 82 -6.79 13.56 8.47
C ASP A 82 -5.28 13.49 8.13
N GLY A 83 -4.93 12.96 6.95
CA GLY A 83 -3.53 12.77 6.54
C GLY A 83 -2.78 11.69 7.35
N ARG A 84 -3.52 10.73 7.94
CA ARG A 84 -2.99 9.57 8.66
C ARG A 84 -3.28 8.28 7.88
N PRO A 85 -2.59 7.15 8.15
CA PRO A 85 -2.85 5.90 7.45
C PRO A 85 -4.33 5.50 7.48
N LEU A 86 -4.84 4.94 6.38
CA LEU A 86 -6.21 4.42 6.29
C LEU A 86 -6.53 3.42 7.41
N LYS A 87 -5.53 2.61 7.79
CA LYS A 87 -5.65 1.59 8.83
C LYS A 87 -4.47 1.62 9.78
N ALA A 88 -4.75 1.44 11.06
CA ALA A 88 -3.75 1.00 12.03
C ALA A 88 -3.43 -0.49 11.83
N ALA A 89 -2.25 -0.94 12.27
CA ALA A 89 -1.84 -2.33 12.09
C ALA A 89 -2.79 -3.33 12.76
N LYS A 90 -3.38 -2.96 13.91
CA LYS A 90 -4.42 -3.75 14.62
C LYS A 90 -5.67 -4.04 13.80
N GLU A 91 -5.94 -3.24 12.76
CA GLU A 91 -7.13 -3.40 11.93
C GLU A 91 -6.92 -4.40 10.78
N ILE A 92 -5.69 -4.85 10.53
CA ILE A 92 -5.38 -5.77 9.43
C ILE A 92 -6.02 -7.15 9.64
N ASP A 93 -5.90 -7.72 10.84
CA ASP A 93 -6.49 -9.04 11.14
C ASP A 93 -8.03 -9.02 11.06
N PRO A 94 -8.74 -8.07 11.71
CA PRO A 94 -10.18 -7.90 11.52
C PRO A 94 -10.60 -7.72 10.05
N PHE A 95 -9.83 -6.96 9.27
CA PHE A 95 -10.08 -6.80 7.84
C PHE A 95 -10.04 -8.15 7.10
N TYR A 96 -8.99 -8.96 7.29
CA TYR A 96 -8.93 -10.27 6.65
C TYR A 96 -9.98 -11.25 7.18
N LYS A 97 -10.32 -11.21 8.47
CA LYS A 97 -11.40 -12.05 9.01
C LYS A 97 -12.74 -11.76 8.34
N ASN A 98 -13.04 -10.49 8.08
CA ASN A 98 -14.31 -10.09 7.48
C ASN A 98 -14.32 -10.27 5.95
N GLU A 99 -13.21 -9.97 5.28
CA GLU A 99 -13.15 -9.91 3.82
C GLU A 99 -12.57 -11.16 3.17
N SER A 100 -11.90 -12.05 3.91
CA SER A 100 -11.20 -13.21 3.31
C SER A 100 -12.14 -14.14 2.54
N ALA A 101 -13.39 -14.31 2.98
CA ALA A 101 -14.37 -15.14 2.26
C ALA A 101 -14.78 -14.52 0.91
N ASN A 102 -14.76 -13.19 0.80
CA ASN A 102 -15.08 -12.46 -0.43
C ASN A 102 -13.84 -12.37 -1.34
N ILE A 103 -12.67 -12.11 -0.76
CA ILE A 103 -11.40 -11.96 -1.50
C ILE A 103 -10.87 -13.33 -1.96
N PHE A 104 -11.03 -14.36 -1.14
CA PHE A 104 -10.50 -15.71 -1.36
C PHE A 104 -11.60 -16.76 -1.15
N PRO A 105 -12.69 -16.77 -1.94
CA PRO A 105 -13.80 -17.68 -1.72
C PRO A 105 -13.32 -19.14 -1.70
N PRO A 106 -13.90 -19.98 -0.82
CA PRO A 106 -13.53 -21.38 -0.73
C PRO A 106 -13.76 -22.05 -2.08
N SER A 107 -12.73 -22.70 -2.60
CA SER A 107 -12.87 -23.48 -3.82
C SER A 107 -13.61 -24.76 -3.46
N ASN A 108 -14.82 -24.95 -3.97
CA ASN A 108 -15.48 -26.25 -3.94
C ASN A 108 -14.54 -27.26 -4.61
N TRP A 109 -14.09 -28.27 -3.87
CA TRP A 109 -13.04 -29.19 -4.32
C TRP A 109 -13.43 -29.90 -5.63
N VAL A 110 -14.74 -30.16 -5.79
CA VAL A 110 -15.38 -30.69 -7.00
C VAL A 110 -15.26 -29.71 -8.19
N PHE A 111 -15.40 -28.41 -7.96
CA PHE A 111 -15.37 -27.37 -9.00
C PHE A 111 -13.95 -27.01 -9.45
N SER A 112 -12.95 -27.16 -8.57
CA SER A 112 -11.54 -26.91 -8.87
C SER A 112 -10.96 -27.91 -9.88
N PHE A 113 -11.46 -29.14 -9.90
CA PHE A 113 -11.06 -30.17 -10.87
C PHE A 113 -11.56 -29.87 -12.29
N PHE A 114 -12.75 -29.27 -12.44
CA PHE A 114 -13.32 -28.94 -13.75
C PHE A 114 -12.90 -27.56 -14.29
N LYS A 115 -12.43 -26.64 -13.43
CA LYS A 115 -12.03 -25.28 -13.85
C LYS A 115 -10.58 -25.13 -14.35
N GLY A 116 -9.74 -26.16 -14.22
CA GLY A 116 -8.34 -26.11 -14.68
C GLY A 116 -8.18 -25.76 -16.17
N PHE A 117 -9.25 -25.85 -16.97
CA PHE A 117 -9.27 -25.52 -18.38
C PHE A 117 -9.91 -24.16 -18.73
N TRP A 118 -10.71 -23.54 -17.85
CA TRP A 118 -11.51 -22.35 -18.16
C TRP A 118 -11.36 -21.26 -17.09
N GLY A 119 -10.35 -20.40 -17.27
CA GLY A 119 -10.21 -19.12 -16.56
C GLY A 119 -9.63 -19.17 -15.13
N PRO A 120 -9.40 -18.00 -14.51
CA PRO A 120 -8.81 -17.92 -13.18
C PRO A 120 -9.75 -18.45 -12.08
N LYS A 121 -9.16 -18.93 -10.98
CA LYS A 121 -9.87 -19.45 -9.81
C LYS A 121 -10.85 -18.42 -9.20
N TYR A 122 -10.57 -17.13 -9.38
CA TYR A 122 -11.33 -15.98 -8.87
C TYR A 122 -11.54 -14.96 -10.00
N ASP A 123 -12.73 -14.38 -10.12
CA ASP A 123 -13.01 -13.36 -11.15
C ASP A 123 -12.52 -11.95 -10.75
N GLY A 124 -12.12 -11.78 -9.48
CA GLY A 124 -11.46 -10.58 -8.95
C GLY A 124 -12.39 -9.39 -8.69
N LYS A 125 -13.71 -9.52 -8.90
CA LYS A 125 -14.65 -8.40 -8.75
C LYS A 125 -14.74 -7.89 -7.32
N ASP A 126 -14.85 -8.82 -6.36
CA ASP A 126 -14.99 -8.47 -4.94
C ASP A 126 -13.73 -7.76 -4.42
N LEU A 127 -12.55 -8.30 -4.73
CA LEU A 127 -11.28 -7.65 -4.37
C LEU A 127 -11.18 -6.24 -4.99
N ARG A 128 -11.59 -6.07 -6.25
CA ARG A 128 -11.57 -4.75 -6.91
C ARG A 128 -12.57 -3.79 -6.26
N SER A 129 -13.75 -4.26 -5.86
CA SER A 129 -14.75 -3.47 -5.15
C SER A 129 -14.21 -3.00 -3.80
N ILE A 130 -13.66 -3.92 -3.00
CA ILE A 130 -13.05 -3.63 -1.70
C ILE A 130 -11.92 -2.62 -1.85
N LEU A 131 -11.04 -2.79 -2.84
CA LEU A 131 -9.96 -1.85 -3.14
C LEU A 131 -10.50 -0.48 -3.57
N GLY A 132 -11.56 -0.44 -4.38
CA GLY A 132 -12.21 0.80 -4.82
C GLY A 132 -12.82 1.59 -3.67
N GLU A 133 -13.49 0.90 -2.73
CA GLU A 133 -14.03 1.51 -1.51
C GLU A 133 -12.92 2.01 -0.58
N LEU A 134 -11.87 1.21 -0.40
CA LEU A 134 -10.78 1.49 0.51
C LEU A 134 -9.89 2.64 0.03
N LEU A 135 -9.47 2.61 -1.24
CA LEU A 135 -8.50 3.55 -1.79
C LEU A 135 -9.15 4.70 -2.56
N LYS A 136 -10.42 4.58 -2.98
CA LYS A 136 -11.13 5.63 -3.73
C LYS A 136 -10.27 6.16 -4.89
N GLU A 137 -10.00 7.46 -4.89
CA GLU A 137 -9.19 8.15 -5.90
C GLU A 137 -7.71 8.31 -5.49
N THR A 138 -7.26 7.71 -4.39
CA THR A 138 -5.88 7.80 -3.90
C THR A 138 -4.90 7.24 -4.92
N ARG A 139 -3.83 8.00 -5.19
CA ARG A 139 -2.76 7.64 -6.13
C ARG A 139 -1.45 7.42 -5.41
N LEU A 140 -0.47 6.83 -6.12
CA LEU A 140 0.87 6.54 -5.57
C LEU A 140 1.60 7.77 -5.01
N HIS A 141 1.28 8.97 -5.50
CA HIS A 141 1.88 10.20 -5.01
C HIS A 141 1.26 10.74 -3.72
N ASP A 142 0.11 10.21 -3.34
CA ASP A 142 -0.59 10.58 -2.11
C ASP A 142 -0.12 9.75 -0.92
N THR A 143 0.66 8.68 -1.14
CA THR A 143 1.09 7.77 -0.07
C THR A 143 1.94 8.50 0.97
N LEU A 144 1.71 8.17 2.23
CA LEU A 144 2.34 8.81 3.39
C LEU A 144 3.82 8.46 3.53
N THR A 145 4.28 7.38 2.92
CA THR A 145 5.70 7.05 2.78
C THR A 145 5.94 6.46 1.39
N ASN A 146 7.20 6.20 1.03
CA ASN A 146 7.47 5.63 -0.27
C ASN A 146 6.98 4.17 -0.31
N VAL A 147 6.29 3.80 -1.38
CA VAL A 147 5.86 2.41 -1.59
C VAL A 147 6.58 1.74 -2.76
N VAL A 148 6.71 0.42 -2.67
CA VAL A 148 7.21 -0.44 -3.75
C VAL A 148 6.31 -1.68 -3.86
N MET A 149 5.56 -1.78 -4.95
CA MET A 149 4.63 -2.88 -5.21
C MET A 149 4.99 -3.54 -6.55
N PRO A 150 5.74 -4.65 -6.54
CA PRO A 150 6.08 -5.37 -7.75
C PRO A 150 4.86 -6.10 -8.33
N THR A 151 4.76 -6.11 -9.65
CA THR A 151 3.82 -6.90 -10.45
C THR A 151 4.52 -7.39 -11.72
N PHE A 152 3.81 -8.14 -12.55
CA PHE A 152 4.30 -8.61 -13.85
C PHE A 152 3.32 -8.21 -14.95
N ASP A 153 3.82 -7.51 -15.98
CA ASP A 153 3.02 -7.17 -17.16
C ASP A 153 3.13 -8.33 -18.16
N ILE A 154 2.04 -9.09 -18.31
CA ILE A 154 1.98 -10.25 -19.20
C ILE A 154 2.04 -9.88 -20.69
N MET A 155 1.60 -8.67 -21.06
CA MET A 155 1.57 -8.23 -22.45
C MET A 155 2.98 -7.83 -22.91
N LYS A 156 3.76 -7.24 -22.01
CA LYS A 156 5.16 -6.86 -22.26
C LYS A 156 6.16 -7.94 -21.86
N PHE A 157 5.71 -8.93 -21.10
CA PHE A 157 6.54 -10.00 -20.53
C PHE A 157 7.71 -9.48 -19.68
N THR A 158 7.44 -8.43 -18.89
CA THR A 158 8.45 -7.76 -18.06
C THR A 158 7.93 -7.55 -16.63
N PRO A 159 8.82 -7.60 -15.61
CA PRO A 159 8.49 -7.08 -14.29
C PRO A 159 8.13 -5.60 -14.39
N THR A 160 7.01 -5.23 -13.77
CA THR A 160 6.57 -3.85 -13.64
C THR A 160 6.46 -3.53 -12.16
N ILE A 161 7.12 -2.47 -11.73
CA ILE A 161 7.07 -2.03 -10.33
C ILE A 161 6.19 -0.79 -10.29
N PHE A 162 5.22 -0.76 -9.38
CA PHE A 162 4.54 0.46 -9.00
C PHE A 162 5.24 1.07 -7.79
N SER A 163 5.82 2.24 -7.95
CA SER A 163 6.51 2.91 -6.87
C SER A 163 6.29 4.42 -6.86
N SER A 164 6.19 5.00 -5.66
CA SER A 164 6.20 6.45 -5.46
C SER A 164 7.46 7.11 -6.03
N TYR A 165 8.56 6.35 -6.20
CA TYR A 165 9.79 6.85 -6.81
C TYR A 165 9.67 7.17 -8.31
N GLN A 166 8.74 6.51 -9.02
CA GLN A 166 8.52 6.68 -10.46
C GLN A 166 7.53 7.80 -10.79
N VAL A 167 6.88 8.39 -9.79
CA VAL A 167 5.96 9.52 -10.01
C VAL A 167 6.77 10.73 -10.50
N PRO A 168 6.42 11.32 -11.66
CA PRO A 168 7.09 12.52 -12.17
C PRO A 168 6.93 13.69 -11.21
N ILE A 169 8.02 14.40 -10.92
CA ILE A 169 7.97 15.65 -10.15
C ILE A 169 7.60 16.76 -11.12
N HIS A 170 6.40 17.33 -11.00
CA HIS A 170 6.08 18.58 -11.70
C HIS A 170 6.74 19.74 -10.93
N ARG A 171 7.94 20.15 -11.36
CA ARG A 171 8.56 21.40 -10.89
C ARG A 171 7.97 22.54 -11.71
N SER A 172 7.14 23.40 -11.11
CA SER A 172 6.83 24.68 -11.75
C SER A 172 8.09 25.54 -11.71
N THR A 173 8.61 25.85 -12.89
CA THR A 173 9.80 26.69 -13.06
C THR A 173 9.40 28.15 -12.91
N THR A 174 9.40 28.69 -11.70
CA THR A 174 9.49 30.15 -11.50
C THR A 174 10.88 30.49 -10.98
N ARG A 175 11.88 30.39 -11.88
CA ARG A 175 13.09 31.20 -11.70
C ARG A 175 12.68 32.64 -11.99
N LYS A 176 12.42 33.44 -10.96
CA LYS A 176 12.56 34.89 -11.09
C LYS A 176 14.03 35.14 -11.39
N GLN A 177 14.34 35.68 -12.57
CA GLN A 177 15.64 36.29 -12.81
C GLN A 177 15.79 37.45 -11.81
N PRO A 178 16.98 37.66 -11.22
CA PRO A 178 17.26 38.90 -10.53
C PRO A 178 17.19 40.04 -11.55
N GLU A 179 16.33 41.01 -11.29
CA GLU A 179 16.35 42.29 -12.02
C GLU A 179 17.67 42.99 -11.66
N ASN A 180 18.49 43.27 -12.67
CA ASN A 180 19.64 44.16 -12.59
C ASN A 180 19.21 45.60 -12.82
#